data_AF-A0A933SVN7-F1
#
_entry.id   AF-A0A933SVN7-F1
#
_cell.length_a   1.000
_cell.length_b   1.000
_cell.length_c   1.000
_cell.angle_alpha   90.00
_cell.angle_beta   90.00
_cell.angle_gamma   90.00
#
_symmetry.space_group_name_H-M   'P 1'
#
loop_
_entity.id
_entity.type
_entity.pdbx_description
1 polymer ?
#
loop_
_entity_poly.entity_id
_entity_poly.type
_entity_poly.pdbx_seq_one_letter_code
_entity_poly.pdbx_strand_id
1 'polypeptide(L)'
;MNCKDAGNFFGSSRQLHLIICAVFFICFIAVPEDIALAAAKSAGIAFPADGVLASTSEAKKKTDKILAIESVTPDYGKIGARVIIKGQNFSSNRERNIVEFNGVKATVISAKNNKALIVKVPPGAYSGYITVTVKDQTATSNVKFTVLGSTGSEIPEGMVEVPGGCFTMGDDNGDWDEKPAHNHCVSTFYIDKYETTNAQYKKECEENGREICNYLPPASWLAYYKIHDRYNDPNYSNHPVTNMASLHAEQYCKYRGKRLPTEAEWEYAARGPNSYKYPWGNEEPDSTFANFCSTCVVVGKTAEECSQSNAPGGCVIITDDPASNPNDYTGLTIKPGSHEKDKSWAGVYDMGGNVSEITSDWLKKEDLDAKKNSAYMNAGHEGHTNYTEPDLKVDQVILKGGNSWAPTYYIRPAIHSLLPDGSSRAATGFRCAY
;
A
#
# COMPACT_ATOMS: atom_id res chain seq x y z
N MET A 1 18.72 -26.74 33.48
CA MET A 1 18.65 -26.00 34.75
C MET A 1 17.82 -26.84 35.73
N ASN A 2 18.38 -27.17 36.90
CA ASN A 2 17.74 -28.02 37.90
C ASN A 2 16.72 -27.21 38.71
N CYS A 3 15.46 -27.67 38.80
CA CYS A 3 14.39 -27.06 39.58
C CYS A 3 14.58 -27.33 41.09
N LYS A 4 15.50 -26.62 41.73
CA LYS A 4 15.54 -26.52 43.21
C LYS A 4 15.29 -25.10 43.76
N ASP A 5 15.17 -24.08 42.92
CA ASP A 5 15.07 -22.68 43.39
C ASP A 5 13.84 -21.90 42.87
N ALA A 6 12.67 -22.53 42.83
CA ALA A 6 11.41 -21.82 42.55
C ALA A 6 10.33 -22.14 43.59
N GLY A 7 10.71 -22.15 44.87
CA GLY A 7 9.78 -22.04 45.98
C GLY A 7 9.76 -20.60 46.46
N ASN A 8 8.76 -19.83 46.02
CA ASN A 8 8.15 -18.68 46.70
C ASN A 8 7.58 -17.67 45.69
N PHE A 9 6.43 -17.95 45.08
CA PHE A 9 5.47 -16.93 44.67
C PHE A 9 4.12 -17.62 44.43
N PHE A 10 3.06 -17.09 45.04
CA PHE A 10 1.65 -17.54 45.04
C PHE A 10 1.21 -18.53 46.12
N GLY A 11 0.52 -17.97 47.12
CA GLY A 11 -0.30 -18.69 48.09
C GLY A 11 -1.63 -19.18 47.50
N SER A 12 -2.21 -20.14 48.22
CA SER A 12 -3.55 -20.73 48.10
C SER A 12 -3.98 -21.31 46.74
N SER A 13 -3.62 -22.57 46.49
CA SER A 13 -4.56 -23.63 46.01
C SER A 13 -3.80 -24.95 45.85
N ARG A 14 -3.90 -25.84 46.85
CA ARG A 14 -3.28 -27.19 46.82
C ARG A 14 -3.94 -28.14 45.80
N GLN A 15 -5.05 -27.76 45.16
CA GLN A 15 -5.76 -28.57 44.18
C GLN A 15 -5.15 -28.51 42.77
N LEU A 16 -4.45 -27.42 42.41
CA LEU A 16 -3.93 -27.24 41.05
C LEU A 16 -2.56 -27.91 40.83
N HIS A 17 -1.75 -28.07 41.89
CA HIS A 17 -0.44 -28.73 41.79
C HIS A 17 -0.53 -30.25 41.58
N LEU A 18 -1.57 -30.91 42.09
CA LEU A 18 -1.77 -32.35 41.89
C LEU A 18 -2.21 -32.70 40.46
N ILE A 19 -2.94 -31.81 39.79
CA ILE A 19 -3.37 -32.01 38.41
C ILE A 19 -2.23 -31.76 37.42
N ILE A 20 -1.36 -30.78 37.69
CA ILE A 20 -0.23 -30.47 36.80
C ILE A 20 0.87 -31.53 36.89
N CYS A 21 1.11 -32.14 38.06
CA CYS A 21 2.03 -33.29 38.16
C CYS A 21 1.47 -34.57 37.52
N ALA A 22 0.16 -34.82 37.56
CA ALA A 22 -0.45 -36.01 36.96
C ALA A 22 -0.43 -35.98 35.42
N VAL A 23 -0.48 -34.79 34.81
CA VAL A 23 -0.47 -34.66 33.33
C VAL A 23 0.95 -34.70 32.75
N PHE A 24 1.98 -34.32 33.53
CA PHE A 24 3.38 -34.33 33.05
C PHE A 24 4.15 -35.65 33.31
N PHE A 25 3.65 -36.56 34.14
CA PHE A 25 4.31 -37.84 34.46
C PHE A 25 3.72 -39.08 33.74
N ILE A 26 2.79 -38.89 32.79
CA ILE A 26 2.24 -39.99 31.96
C ILE A 26 3.11 -40.27 30.72
N CYS A 27 4.12 -39.43 30.45
CA CYS A 27 5.16 -39.73 29.48
C CYS A 27 6.38 -40.34 30.20
N PHE A 28 6.57 -41.65 30.01
CA PHE A 28 7.72 -42.47 30.44
C PHE A 28 7.74 -42.92 31.91
N ILE A 29 7.02 -44.02 32.20
CA ILE A 29 7.42 -45.24 32.95
C ILE A 29 6.12 -45.94 33.41
N ALA A 30 6.04 -47.27 33.23
CA ALA A 30 4.93 -48.08 33.73
C ALA A 30 4.87 -48.03 35.27
N VAL A 31 3.79 -47.49 35.83
CA VAL A 31 3.53 -47.54 37.27
C VAL A 31 2.81 -48.86 37.58
N PRO A 32 3.30 -49.68 38.52
CA PRO A 32 2.64 -50.94 38.88
C PRO A 32 1.30 -50.71 39.61
N GLU A 33 0.35 -51.64 39.40
CA GLU A 33 -1.10 -51.53 39.71
C GLU A 33 -1.42 -51.19 41.18
N ASP A 34 -0.52 -51.53 42.09
CA ASP A 34 -0.61 -51.33 43.54
C ASP A 34 -0.53 -49.86 43.97
N ILE A 35 0.14 -49.01 43.19
CA ILE A 35 0.22 -47.56 43.46
C ILE A 35 -1.04 -46.83 42.93
N ALA A 36 -1.60 -47.29 41.81
CA ALA A 36 -2.85 -46.75 41.27
C ALA A 36 -4.05 -47.03 42.19
N LEU A 37 -4.05 -48.19 42.86
CA LEU A 37 -5.10 -48.60 43.79
C LEU A 37 -5.10 -47.77 45.10
N ALA A 38 -3.92 -47.34 45.55
CA ALA A 38 -3.78 -46.44 46.71
C ALA A 38 -4.25 -45.01 46.42
N ALA A 39 -4.05 -44.53 45.18
CA ALA A 39 -4.50 -43.21 44.73
C ALA A 39 -6.03 -43.13 44.53
N ALA A 40 -6.67 -44.24 44.12
CA ALA A 40 -8.13 -44.29 43.96
C ALA A 40 -8.89 -44.30 45.30
N LYS A 41 -8.33 -44.91 46.35
CA LYS A 41 -8.95 -44.98 47.69
C LYS A 41 -8.98 -43.65 48.44
N SER A 42 -8.02 -42.75 48.20
CA SER A 42 -8.01 -41.40 48.81
C SER A 42 -8.97 -40.43 48.12
N ALA A 43 -9.52 -40.79 46.95
CA ALA A 43 -10.44 -39.98 46.15
C ALA A 43 -11.93 -40.34 46.30
N GLY A 44 -12.29 -41.31 47.15
CA GLY A 44 -13.69 -41.59 47.52
C GLY A 44 -14.57 -42.23 46.43
N ILE A 45 -14.00 -42.93 45.45
CA ILE A 45 -14.76 -43.61 44.39
C ILE A 45 -15.17 -45.02 44.87
N ALA A 46 -16.47 -45.29 44.96
CA ALA A 46 -17.02 -46.62 45.26
C ALA A 46 -17.17 -47.46 43.99
N PHE A 47 -16.75 -48.73 44.04
CA PHE A 47 -17.03 -49.75 43.02
C PHE A 47 -18.13 -50.69 43.53
N PRO A 48 -19.10 -51.11 42.69
CA PRO A 48 -20.04 -52.15 43.07
C PRO A 48 -19.33 -53.51 43.14
N ALA A 49 -19.67 -54.29 44.16
CA ALA A 49 -19.35 -55.71 44.22
C ALA A 49 -20.11 -56.44 43.10
N ASP A 50 -19.47 -57.44 42.52
CA ASP A 50 -19.94 -58.28 41.40
C ASP A 50 -19.69 -57.66 40.02
N GLY A 51 -18.48 -57.95 39.50
CA GLY A 51 -17.95 -57.46 38.25
C GLY A 51 -18.67 -57.97 37.00
N VAL A 52 -19.83 -57.39 36.69
CA VAL A 52 -20.41 -57.38 35.35
C VAL A 52 -20.96 -55.98 35.07
N LEU A 53 -20.29 -55.23 34.19
CA LEU A 53 -20.91 -54.07 33.56
C LEU A 53 -21.91 -54.59 32.52
N ALA A 54 -23.19 -54.59 32.90
CA ALA A 54 -24.30 -54.70 31.96
C ALA A 54 -24.21 -53.56 30.93
N SER A 55 -24.27 -53.91 29.65
CA SER A 55 -24.29 -52.95 28.55
C SER A 55 -25.46 -51.98 28.72
N THR A 56 -25.18 -50.69 28.87
CA THR A 56 -26.19 -49.65 28.75
C THR A 56 -25.72 -48.59 27.76
N SER A 57 -26.55 -48.41 26.74
CA SER A 57 -26.49 -47.43 25.65
C SER A 57 -25.29 -47.53 24.69
N GLU A 58 -25.56 -47.98 23.47
CA GLU A 58 -24.84 -47.49 22.30
C GLU A 58 -24.91 -45.96 22.29
N ALA A 59 -23.86 -45.31 22.78
CA ALA A 59 -23.58 -43.94 22.38
C ALA A 59 -23.31 -44.00 20.87
N LYS A 60 -24.32 -43.69 20.04
CA LYS A 60 -24.11 -43.34 18.64
C LYS A 60 -23.03 -42.27 18.63
N LYS A 61 -21.80 -42.66 18.31
CA LYS A 61 -20.68 -41.74 18.09
C LYS A 61 -21.11 -40.85 16.94
N LYS A 62 -21.59 -39.65 17.26
CA LYS A 62 -21.88 -38.59 16.30
C LYS A 62 -20.54 -38.33 15.63
N THR A 63 -20.36 -38.91 14.44
CA THR A 63 -19.20 -38.63 13.61
C THR A 63 -19.30 -37.16 13.26
N ASP A 64 -18.53 -36.33 13.96
CA ASP A 64 -18.44 -34.94 13.62
C ASP A 64 -18.00 -34.85 12.16
N LYS A 65 -18.86 -34.23 11.37
CA LYS A 65 -18.67 -34.02 9.95
C LYS A 65 -17.45 -33.12 9.80
N ILE A 66 -16.32 -33.70 9.38
CA ILE A 66 -15.05 -33.00 9.19
C ILE A 66 -15.13 -32.19 7.89
N LEU A 67 -14.91 -30.88 7.98
CA LEU A 67 -14.78 -30.01 6.82
C LEU A 67 -13.50 -30.38 6.05
N ALA A 68 -13.60 -30.56 4.74
CA ALA A 68 -12.45 -30.93 3.92
C ALA A 68 -12.54 -30.32 2.53
N ILE A 69 -11.38 -29.99 1.95
CA ILE A 69 -11.22 -29.61 0.55
C ILE A 69 -10.57 -30.81 -0.16
N GLU A 70 -11.22 -31.32 -1.19
CA GLU A 70 -10.76 -32.47 -1.99
C GLU A 70 -10.02 -32.02 -3.25
N SER A 71 -10.49 -30.95 -3.91
CA SER A 71 -9.84 -30.44 -5.12
C SER A 71 -10.17 -28.97 -5.38
N VAL A 72 -9.25 -28.28 -6.05
CA VAL A 72 -9.41 -26.92 -6.59
C VAL A 72 -9.23 -27.00 -8.11
N THR A 73 -10.17 -26.46 -8.89
CA THR A 73 -10.11 -26.56 -10.35
C THR A 73 -10.67 -25.31 -11.05
N PRO A 74 -9.90 -24.67 -11.95
CA PRO A 74 -8.45 -24.85 -12.13
C PRO A 74 -7.69 -24.52 -10.83
N ASP A 75 -6.47 -25.03 -10.68
CA ASP A 75 -5.52 -24.66 -9.62
C ASP A 75 -4.71 -23.40 -9.99
N TYR A 76 -5.16 -22.64 -10.99
CA TYR A 76 -4.61 -21.36 -11.37
C TYR A 76 -5.68 -20.43 -11.95
N GLY A 77 -5.43 -19.12 -11.95
CA GLY A 77 -6.32 -18.16 -12.61
C GLY A 77 -5.99 -16.71 -12.31
N LYS A 78 -6.39 -15.81 -13.22
CA LYS A 78 -6.30 -14.36 -13.02
C LYS A 78 -7.34 -13.85 -12.00
N ILE A 79 -7.12 -12.66 -11.45
CA ILE A 79 -8.14 -11.97 -10.64
C ILE A 79 -9.47 -11.95 -11.38
N GLY A 80 -10.53 -12.31 -10.68
CA GLY A 80 -11.87 -12.41 -11.25
C GLY A 80 -12.21 -13.71 -11.97
N ALA A 81 -11.26 -14.64 -12.14
CA ALA A 81 -11.53 -15.97 -12.67
C ALA A 81 -12.44 -16.78 -11.73
N ARG A 82 -13.20 -17.72 -12.29
CA ARG A 82 -14.02 -18.66 -11.52
C ARG A 82 -13.22 -19.89 -11.14
N VAL A 83 -13.29 -20.28 -9.88
CA VAL A 83 -12.63 -21.46 -9.33
C VAL A 83 -13.68 -22.36 -8.69
N ILE A 84 -13.60 -23.66 -8.97
CA ILE A 84 -14.45 -24.68 -8.38
C ILE A 84 -13.67 -25.37 -7.27
N ILE A 85 -14.20 -25.33 -6.05
CA ILE A 85 -13.64 -26.03 -4.89
C ILE A 85 -14.58 -27.19 -4.58
N LYS A 86 -14.10 -28.42 -4.68
CA LYS A 86 -14.84 -29.63 -4.24
C LYS A 86 -14.35 -30.06 -2.87
N GLY A 87 -15.24 -30.63 -2.08
CA GLY A 87 -14.92 -31.01 -0.71
C GLY A 87 -16.09 -31.68 0.01
N GLN A 88 -16.03 -31.67 1.33
CA GLN A 88 -17.06 -32.25 2.20
C GLN A 88 -17.51 -31.25 3.25
N ASN A 89 -18.80 -31.31 3.58
CA ASN A 89 -19.41 -30.60 4.69
C ASN A 89 -19.37 -29.07 4.58
N PHE A 90 -19.31 -28.54 3.36
CA PHE A 90 -19.60 -27.13 3.09
C PHE A 90 -21.03 -26.77 3.53
N SER A 91 -21.28 -25.52 3.87
CA SER A 91 -22.63 -25.04 4.13
C SER A 91 -23.43 -24.96 2.83
N SER A 92 -24.68 -25.43 2.84
CA SER A 92 -25.63 -25.24 1.74
C SER A 92 -25.98 -23.76 1.51
N ASN A 93 -25.93 -22.94 2.57
CA ASN A 93 -25.98 -21.49 2.44
C ASN A 93 -24.59 -20.97 2.08
N ARG A 94 -24.46 -20.37 0.89
CA ARG A 94 -23.20 -19.82 0.37
C ARG A 94 -22.57 -18.75 1.28
N GLU A 95 -23.36 -17.94 1.97
CA GLU A 95 -22.89 -16.83 2.81
C GLU A 95 -22.20 -17.31 4.09
N ARG A 96 -22.45 -18.56 4.48
CA ARG A 96 -21.82 -19.20 5.64
C ARG A 96 -20.54 -19.96 5.29
N ASN A 97 -20.10 -19.93 4.03
CA ASN A 97 -18.80 -20.43 3.63
C ASN A 97 -17.89 -19.21 3.45
N ILE A 98 -16.87 -19.09 4.30
CA ILE A 98 -15.82 -18.07 4.13
C ILE A 98 -14.71 -18.76 3.36
N VAL A 99 -14.41 -18.27 2.16
CA VAL A 99 -13.32 -18.81 1.33
C VAL A 99 -12.26 -17.75 1.19
N GLU A 100 -11.00 -18.09 1.40
CA GLU A 100 -9.88 -17.15 1.29
C GLU A 100 -8.79 -17.71 0.38
N PHE A 101 -8.26 -16.85 -0.49
CA PHE A 101 -7.07 -17.12 -1.29
C PHE A 101 -5.90 -16.52 -0.54
N ASN A 102 -5.17 -17.36 0.20
CA ASN A 102 -4.05 -16.94 1.03
C ASN A 102 -4.40 -15.77 1.97
N GLY A 103 -5.54 -15.87 2.67
CA GLY A 103 -6.04 -14.83 3.59
C GLY A 103 -6.87 -13.71 2.94
N VAL A 104 -6.98 -13.65 1.61
CA VAL A 104 -7.85 -12.68 0.94
C VAL A 104 -9.23 -13.29 0.68
N LYS A 105 -10.26 -12.72 1.31
CA LYS A 105 -11.63 -13.23 1.24
C LYS A 105 -12.22 -13.16 -0.18
N ALA A 106 -12.65 -14.31 -0.69
CA ALA A 106 -13.30 -14.46 -1.98
C ALA A 106 -14.82 -14.34 -1.90
N THR A 107 -15.42 -13.98 -3.04
CA THR A 107 -16.88 -14.04 -3.21
C THR A 107 -17.31 -15.47 -3.56
N VAL A 108 -18.19 -16.05 -2.75
CA VAL A 108 -18.83 -17.35 -3.03
C VAL A 108 -20.04 -17.14 -3.93
N ILE A 109 -19.92 -17.55 -5.19
CA ILE A 109 -20.97 -17.41 -6.20
C ILE A 109 -22.09 -18.44 -5.93
N SER A 110 -21.72 -19.70 -5.66
CA SER A 110 -22.65 -20.82 -5.49
C SER A 110 -22.11 -21.84 -4.50
N ALA A 111 -23.01 -22.49 -3.75
CA ALA A 111 -22.74 -23.68 -2.94
C ALA A 111 -23.69 -24.82 -3.35
N LYS A 112 -23.16 -26.01 -3.62
CA LYS A 112 -23.94 -27.16 -4.13
C LYS A 112 -23.73 -28.40 -3.28
N ASN A 113 -24.84 -28.99 -2.81
CA ASN A 113 -24.92 -30.30 -2.15
C ASN A 113 -23.90 -30.51 -1.02
N ASN A 114 -23.49 -29.43 -0.35
CA ASN A 114 -22.45 -29.43 0.70
C ASN A 114 -21.09 -30.00 0.24
N LYS A 115 -20.86 -30.04 -1.08
CA LYS A 115 -19.70 -30.69 -1.70
C LYS A 115 -18.96 -29.85 -2.73
N ALA A 116 -19.55 -28.74 -3.20
CA ALA A 116 -18.88 -27.87 -4.16
C ALA A 116 -19.21 -26.40 -3.92
N LEU A 117 -18.19 -25.55 -4.03
CA LEU A 117 -18.29 -24.10 -4.08
C LEU A 117 -17.79 -23.61 -5.44
N ILE A 118 -18.45 -22.59 -5.97
CA ILE A 118 -17.92 -21.79 -7.08
C ILE A 118 -17.58 -20.43 -6.50
N VAL A 119 -16.33 -20.01 -6.63
CA VAL A 119 -15.83 -18.74 -6.10
C VAL A 119 -15.19 -17.91 -7.20
N LYS A 120 -15.07 -16.60 -6.96
CA LYS A 120 -14.32 -15.68 -7.82
C LYS A 120 -12.98 -15.37 -7.15
N VAL A 121 -11.87 -15.46 -7.88
CA VAL A 121 -10.55 -15.03 -7.40
C VAL A 121 -10.65 -13.54 -7.02
N PRO A 122 -10.43 -13.16 -5.75
CA PRO A 122 -10.65 -11.78 -5.30
C PRO A 122 -9.53 -10.83 -5.77
N PRO A 123 -9.82 -9.52 -5.90
CA PRO A 123 -8.77 -8.50 -6.03
C PRO A 123 -7.79 -8.58 -4.85
N GLY A 124 -6.48 -8.49 -5.13
CA GLY A 124 -5.43 -8.63 -4.13
C GLY A 124 -5.05 -10.07 -3.75
N ALA A 125 -5.68 -11.09 -4.36
CA ALA A 125 -5.26 -12.48 -4.17
C ALA A 125 -3.85 -12.72 -4.70
N TYR A 126 -3.06 -13.50 -3.97
CA TYR A 126 -1.72 -13.95 -4.37
C TYR A 126 -1.63 -15.47 -4.33
N SER A 127 -0.63 -16.03 -5.03
CA SER A 127 -0.48 -17.48 -5.17
C SER A 127 -0.25 -18.16 -3.82
N GLY A 128 -1.10 -19.12 -3.45
CA GLY A 128 -1.10 -19.72 -2.12
C GLY A 128 -2.15 -20.82 -1.94
N TYR A 129 -2.28 -21.34 -0.73
CA TYR A 129 -3.34 -22.30 -0.41
C TYR A 129 -4.68 -21.60 -0.24
N ILE A 130 -5.76 -22.31 -0.56
CA ILE A 130 -7.13 -21.84 -0.36
C ILE A 130 -7.64 -22.41 0.96
N THR A 131 -8.23 -21.56 1.79
CA THR A 131 -8.95 -21.99 2.99
C THR A 131 -10.45 -21.88 2.79
N VAL A 132 -11.20 -22.80 3.40
CA VAL A 132 -12.65 -22.73 3.53
C VAL A 132 -12.99 -22.87 5.01
N THR A 133 -13.65 -21.86 5.57
CA THR A 133 -14.12 -21.85 6.96
C THR A 133 -15.64 -21.94 6.99
N VAL A 134 -16.16 -22.89 7.78
CA VAL A 134 -17.60 -23.09 8.03
C VAL A 134 -17.79 -23.28 9.54
N LYS A 135 -18.43 -22.31 10.20
CA LYS A 135 -18.47 -22.23 11.67
C LYS A 135 -17.05 -22.21 12.25
N ASP A 136 -16.72 -23.16 13.12
CA ASP A 136 -15.45 -23.24 13.84
C ASP A 136 -14.44 -24.19 13.19
N GLN A 137 -14.74 -24.72 11.99
CA GLN A 137 -13.85 -25.59 11.23
C GLN A 137 -13.28 -24.85 10.02
N THR A 138 -11.98 -25.03 9.80
CA THR A 138 -11.25 -24.53 8.63
C THR A 138 -10.58 -25.70 7.93
N ALA A 139 -10.80 -25.82 6.62
CA ALA A 139 -10.09 -26.75 5.75
C ALA A 139 -9.15 -25.98 4.83
N THR A 140 -7.98 -26.54 4.55
CA THR A 140 -6.98 -25.97 3.64
C THR A 140 -6.82 -26.89 2.43
N SER A 141 -6.66 -26.31 1.23
CA SER A 141 -6.42 -27.07 0.02
C SER A 141 -5.09 -27.81 0.08
N ASN A 142 -5.02 -28.98 -0.57
CA ASN A 142 -3.78 -29.74 -0.74
C ASN A 142 -2.93 -29.26 -1.94
N VAL A 143 -3.48 -28.38 -2.77
CA VAL A 143 -2.81 -27.76 -3.91
C VAL A 143 -2.66 -26.26 -3.66
N LYS A 144 -1.53 -25.70 -4.11
CA LYS A 144 -1.30 -24.26 -4.17
C LYS A 144 -2.02 -23.71 -5.40
N PHE A 145 -2.90 -22.74 -5.20
CA PHE A 145 -3.52 -22.00 -6.30
C PHE A 145 -2.54 -20.97 -6.85
N THR A 146 -2.33 -20.94 -8.16
CA THR A 146 -1.45 -19.98 -8.83
C THR A 146 -2.25 -18.81 -9.39
N VAL A 147 -2.13 -17.64 -8.77
CA VAL A 147 -2.72 -16.42 -9.32
C VAL A 147 -1.86 -15.95 -10.50
N LEU A 148 -2.44 -16.02 -11.71
CA LEU A 148 -1.76 -15.61 -12.92
C LEU A 148 -1.67 -14.08 -12.95
N GLY A 149 -0.45 -13.55 -13.04
CA GLY A 149 -0.16 -12.11 -13.03
C GLY A 149 0.43 -11.59 -11.71
N SER A 150 0.28 -12.33 -10.60
CA SER A 150 1.00 -12.06 -9.35
C SER A 150 2.30 -12.86 -9.35
N THR A 151 3.45 -12.21 -9.52
CA THR A 151 4.72 -12.86 -9.21
C THR A 151 4.69 -13.23 -7.72
N GLY A 152 4.88 -14.50 -7.38
CA GLY A 152 4.76 -15.03 -6.01
C GLY A 152 5.85 -14.55 -5.03
N SER A 153 6.38 -13.34 -5.20
CA SER A 153 7.08 -12.60 -4.17
C SER A 153 6.02 -12.04 -3.22
N GLU A 154 6.21 -12.18 -1.91
CA GLU A 154 5.41 -11.40 -0.96
C GLU A 154 5.50 -9.93 -1.37
N ILE A 155 4.35 -9.25 -1.42
CA ILE A 155 4.29 -7.80 -1.69
C ILE A 155 5.22 -7.15 -0.67
N PRO A 156 6.28 -6.42 -1.09
CA PRO A 156 7.18 -5.78 -0.15
C PRO A 156 6.40 -4.87 0.81
N GLU A 157 6.79 -4.85 2.08
CA GLU A 157 6.08 -4.08 3.11
C GLU A 157 5.89 -2.61 2.67
N GLY A 158 4.65 -2.13 2.80
CA GLY A 158 4.25 -0.77 2.41
C GLY A 158 4.03 -0.55 0.91
N MET A 159 4.16 -1.57 0.06
CA MET A 159 3.90 -1.47 -1.38
C MET A 159 2.54 -2.05 -1.78
N VAL A 160 2.11 -1.72 -3.00
CA VAL A 160 1.02 -2.37 -3.70
C VAL A 160 1.53 -2.99 -4.99
N GLU A 161 0.97 -4.14 -5.38
CA GLU A 161 1.22 -4.74 -6.69
C GLU A 161 0.42 -3.98 -7.75
N VAL A 162 1.09 -3.57 -8.83
CA VAL A 162 0.47 -2.98 -10.01
C VAL A 162 0.50 -4.04 -11.13
N PRO A 163 -0.63 -4.68 -11.46
CA PRO A 163 -0.66 -5.72 -12.48
C PRO A 163 -0.23 -5.18 -13.85
N GLY A 164 0.77 -5.83 -14.47
CA GLY A 164 1.28 -5.46 -15.78
C GLY A 164 0.18 -5.42 -16.84
N GLY A 165 0.32 -4.49 -17.78
CA GLY A 165 -0.67 -4.24 -18.80
C GLY A 165 -0.23 -3.10 -19.73
N CYS A 166 -1.09 -2.81 -20.70
CA CYS A 166 -0.89 -1.71 -21.63
C CYS A 166 -1.90 -0.59 -21.35
N PHE A 167 -1.50 0.64 -21.61
CA PHE A 167 -2.31 1.84 -21.47
C PHE A 167 -1.90 2.88 -22.50
N THR A 168 -2.73 3.91 -22.65
CA THR A 168 -2.36 5.11 -23.41
C THR A 168 -1.59 6.04 -22.47
N MET A 169 -0.29 6.19 -22.70
CA MET A 169 0.59 7.13 -22.02
C MET A 169 0.56 8.48 -22.72
N GLY A 170 0.49 9.58 -21.96
CA GLY A 170 0.33 10.93 -22.49
C GLY A 170 -1.14 11.30 -22.79
N ASP A 171 -1.34 12.43 -23.47
CA ASP A 171 -2.65 12.99 -23.83
C ASP A 171 -2.55 13.88 -25.09
N ASP A 172 -3.22 13.49 -26.18
CA ASP A 172 -3.28 14.27 -27.42
C ASP A 172 -4.00 15.61 -27.26
N ASN A 173 -4.82 15.76 -26.22
CA ASN A 173 -5.51 17.00 -25.87
C ASN A 173 -4.76 17.82 -24.81
N GLY A 174 -3.65 17.30 -24.27
CA GLY A 174 -2.83 17.98 -23.27
C GLY A 174 -1.89 19.03 -23.86
N ASP A 175 -0.89 19.41 -23.07
CA ASP A 175 0.23 20.22 -23.52
C ASP A 175 1.13 19.45 -24.49
N TRP A 176 2.05 20.17 -25.13
CA TRP A 176 2.91 19.63 -26.18
C TRP A 176 3.85 18.52 -25.67
N ASP A 177 4.22 18.54 -24.39
CA ASP A 177 5.07 17.56 -23.71
C ASP A 177 4.30 16.32 -23.23
N GLU A 178 2.97 16.38 -23.21
CA GLU A 178 2.09 15.22 -23.01
C GLU A 178 1.86 14.44 -24.32
N LYS A 179 2.30 14.97 -25.46
CA LYS A 179 2.04 14.44 -26.80
C LYS A 179 3.23 13.71 -27.41
N PRO A 180 2.97 12.75 -28.32
CA PRO A 180 1.66 12.19 -28.64
C PRO A 180 1.20 11.16 -27.60
N ALA A 181 -0.11 11.03 -27.44
CA ALA A 181 -0.68 9.89 -26.75
C ALA A 181 -0.31 8.60 -27.50
N HIS A 182 0.27 7.63 -26.82
CA HIS A 182 0.74 6.40 -27.45
C HIS A 182 0.54 5.19 -26.54
N ASN A 183 0.38 4.02 -27.17
CA ASN A 183 0.23 2.77 -26.42
C ASN A 183 1.58 2.36 -25.82
N HIS A 184 1.63 2.23 -24.50
CA HIS A 184 2.79 1.78 -23.76
C HIS A 184 2.40 0.59 -22.87
N CYS A 185 3.31 -0.37 -22.70
CA CYS A 185 3.06 -1.54 -21.86
C CYS A 185 4.12 -1.63 -20.76
N VAL A 186 3.67 -1.90 -19.53
CA VAL A 186 4.55 -2.13 -18.38
C VAL A 186 4.37 -3.56 -17.88
N SER A 187 5.46 -4.15 -17.39
CA SER A 187 5.40 -5.44 -16.67
C SER A 187 4.70 -5.27 -15.32
N THR A 188 4.34 -6.35 -14.63
CA THR A 188 3.93 -6.26 -13.22
C THR A 188 5.11 -5.72 -12.40
N PHE A 189 4.85 -4.76 -11.54
CA PHE A 189 5.82 -4.18 -10.60
C PHE A 189 5.13 -3.87 -9.28
N TYR A 190 5.90 -3.49 -8.27
CA TYR A 190 5.36 -3.01 -7.00
C TYR A 190 5.74 -1.55 -6.80
N ILE A 191 4.86 -0.77 -6.20
CA ILE A 191 5.11 0.64 -5.91
C ILE A 191 4.69 0.97 -4.49
N ASP A 192 5.43 1.84 -3.80
CA ASP A 192 5.09 2.29 -2.46
C ASP A 192 3.67 2.90 -2.49
N LYS A 193 2.83 2.43 -1.56
CA LYS A 193 1.42 2.82 -1.45
C LYS A 193 1.26 4.33 -1.25
N TYR A 194 2.24 4.93 -0.59
CA TYR A 194 2.31 6.33 -0.18
C TYR A 194 3.67 6.92 -0.56
N GLU A 195 3.75 8.24 -0.65
CA GLU A 195 5.01 8.98 -0.70
C GLU A 195 5.88 8.68 0.54
N THR A 196 7.20 8.77 0.37
CA THR A 196 8.15 8.57 1.50
C THR A 196 7.97 9.69 2.53
N THR A 197 7.76 9.33 3.79
CA THR A 197 7.56 10.30 4.89
C THR A 197 8.87 10.79 5.51
N ASN A 198 8.82 11.94 6.19
CA ASN A 198 9.95 12.45 6.97
C ASN A 198 10.49 11.42 7.97
N ALA A 199 9.62 10.72 8.70
CA ALA A 199 10.02 9.69 9.67
C ALA A 199 10.70 8.50 9.00
N GLN A 200 10.16 8.03 7.87
CA GLN A 200 10.79 6.94 7.11
C GLN A 200 12.15 7.34 6.56
N TYR A 201 12.28 8.58 6.06
CA TYR A 201 13.56 9.08 5.58
C TYR A 201 14.58 9.18 6.71
N LYS A 202 14.22 9.82 7.83
CA LYS A 202 15.07 9.95 9.03
C LYS A 202 15.54 8.63 9.58
N LYS A 203 14.62 7.68 9.79
CA LYS A 203 14.95 6.37 10.34
C LYS A 203 16.04 5.68 9.52
N GLU A 204 15.92 5.73 8.18
CA GLU A 204 16.87 5.04 7.32
C GLU A 204 18.19 5.79 7.14
N CYS A 205 18.16 7.13 7.19
CA CYS A 205 19.30 8.01 6.94
C CYS A 205 20.11 8.38 8.20
N GLU A 206 19.45 8.69 9.32
CA GLU A 206 20.08 9.26 10.52
C GLU A 206 20.40 8.17 11.56
N GLU A 207 19.44 7.27 11.84
CA GLU A 207 19.60 6.27 12.91
C GLU A 207 20.53 5.12 12.53
N ASN A 208 20.69 4.85 11.23
CA ASN A 208 21.61 3.83 10.73
C ASN A 208 23.05 4.33 10.54
N GLY A 209 23.37 5.58 10.92
CA GLY A 209 24.72 6.14 10.87
C GLY A 209 25.31 6.27 9.47
N ARG A 210 24.47 6.53 8.45
CA ARG A 210 24.87 6.46 7.05
C ARG A 210 25.11 7.84 6.45
N GLU A 211 26.33 8.08 5.97
CA GLU A 211 26.70 9.21 5.10
C GLU A 211 25.97 9.22 3.75
N ILE A 212 25.09 8.24 3.46
CA ILE A 212 24.29 8.17 2.22
C ILE A 212 23.38 9.39 2.08
N CYS A 213 22.98 10.02 3.18
CA CYS A 213 22.07 11.16 3.18
C CYS A 213 22.76 12.47 3.59
N ASN A 214 24.08 12.60 3.35
CA ASN A 214 24.93 13.75 3.75
C ASN A 214 24.55 15.11 3.13
N TYR A 215 23.41 15.20 2.45
CA TYR A 215 22.75 16.46 2.19
C TYR A 215 21.44 16.44 2.97
N LEU A 216 21.42 17.16 4.10
CA LEU A 216 20.15 17.62 4.66
C LEU A 216 19.36 18.21 3.49
N PRO A 217 18.05 17.91 3.34
CA PRO A 217 17.22 18.65 2.38
C PRO A 217 17.56 20.12 2.60
N PRO A 218 18.11 20.82 1.59
CA PRO A 218 18.60 22.17 1.81
C PRO A 218 17.43 22.91 2.41
N ALA A 219 17.70 23.50 3.58
CA ALA A 219 16.82 24.44 4.23
C ALA A 219 16.09 25.18 3.13
N SER A 220 14.79 24.88 2.97
CA SER A 220 13.96 25.49 1.93
C SER A 220 14.16 27.02 1.98
N TRP A 221 13.81 27.76 0.94
CA TRP A 221 13.77 29.22 1.05
C TRP A 221 13.02 29.68 2.33
N LEU A 222 12.02 28.92 2.79
CA LEU A 222 11.36 29.14 4.07
C LEU A 222 12.26 28.95 5.31
N ALA A 223 13.19 27.99 5.29
CA ALA A 223 14.18 27.83 6.34
C ALA A 223 15.30 28.90 6.30
N TYR A 224 15.57 29.54 5.15
CA TYR A 224 16.37 30.79 5.10
C TYR A 224 15.72 31.92 5.92
N TYR A 225 14.39 31.92 6.09
CA TYR A 225 13.65 32.82 6.97
C TYR A 225 13.31 32.24 8.36
N LYS A 226 13.83 31.06 8.74
CA LYS A 226 13.44 30.32 9.97
C LYS A 226 11.94 30.01 10.08
N ILE A 227 11.23 29.98 8.95
CA ILE A 227 9.80 29.70 8.89
C ILE A 227 9.65 28.18 8.73
N HIS A 228 9.59 27.47 9.86
CA HIS A 228 9.21 26.06 10.02
C HIS A 228 10.17 25.00 9.42
N ASP A 229 11.08 24.49 10.24
CA ASP A 229 11.81 23.24 9.99
C ASP A 229 10.87 22.03 10.15
N ARG A 230 10.05 21.77 9.12
CA ARG A 230 9.08 20.66 9.11
C ARG A 230 9.73 19.29 9.10
N TYR A 231 10.92 19.20 8.52
CA TYR A 231 11.65 17.95 8.55
C TYR A 231 11.96 17.58 10.00
N ASN A 232 12.42 18.53 10.82
CA ASN A 232 12.71 18.28 12.24
C ASN A 232 11.53 18.38 13.21
N ASP A 233 10.41 18.98 12.82
CA ASP A 233 9.21 19.06 13.65
C ASP A 233 8.48 17.70 13.74
N PRO A 234 8.32 17.10 14.94
CA PRO A 234 7.61 15.84 15.13
C PRO A 234 6.16 15.84 14.63
N ASN A 235 5.50 16.99 14.55
CA ASN A 235 4.13 17.11 14.04
C ASN A 235 4.03 16.74 12.56
N TYR A 236 5.14 16.87 11.81
CA TYR A 236 5.23 16.59 10.38
C TYR A 236 5.99 15.30 10.08
N SER A 237 6.25 14.46 11.09
CA SER A 237 6.91 13.16 10.94
C SER A 237 6.25 12.25 9.90
N ASN A 238 4.91 12.27 9.81
CA ASN A 238 4.13 11.48 8.86
C ASN A 238 3.74 12.25 7.58
N HIS A 239 4.34 13.41 7.32
CA HIS A 239 4.19 14.13 6.06
C HIS A 239 5.26 13.64 5.07
N PRO A 240 5.04 13.77 3.75
CA PRO A 240 6.05 13.43 2.77
C PRO A 240 7.32 14.24 2.99
N VAL A 241 8.47 13.60 2.75
CA VAL A 241 9.76 14.28 2.71
C VAL A 241 9.80 15.19 1.48
N THR A 242 10.27 16.42 1.68
CA THR A 242 10.28 17.50 0.67
C THR A 242 11.68 18.08 0.48
N ASN A 243 11.88 18.87 -0.57
CA ASN A 243 13.20 19.42 -0.97
C ASN A 243 14.18 18.31 -1.38
N MET A 244 13.67 17.27 -2.03
CA MET A 244 14.49 16.14 -2.44
C MET A 244 15.15 16.41 -3.80
N ALA A 245 16.42 16.02 -3.90
CA ALA A 245 17.14 15.88 -5.16
C ALA A 245 17.07 14.42 -5.63
N SER A 246 17.17 14.19 -6.94
CA SER A 246 17.04 12.85 -7.55
C SER A 246 18.03 11.84 -6.99
N LEU A 247 19.30 12.23 -6.83
CA LEU A 247 20.35 11.38 -6.29
C LEU A 247 19.99 10.78 -4.92
N HIS A 248 19.43 11.59 -4.01
CA HIS A 248 19.08 11.13 -2.67
C HIS A 248 17.86 10.22 -2.67
N ALA A 249 16.86 10.54 -3.51
CA ALA A 249 15.68 9.69 -3.69
C ALA A 249 16.09 8.31 -4.24
N GLU A 250 16.96 8.27 -5.24
CA GLU A 250 17.48 7.02 -5.82
C GLU A 250 18.28 6.22 -4.79
N GLN A 251 19.21 6.86 -4.07
CA GLN A 251 20.01 6.21 -3.05
C GLN A 251 19.16 5.63 -1.91
N TYR A 252 18.15 6.37 -1.45
CA TYR A 252 17.20 5.90 -0.45
C TYR A 252 16.45 4.65 -0.93
N CYS A 253 15.89 4.68 -2.14
CA CYS A 253 15.17 3.53 -2.68
C CYS A 253 16.11 2.32 -2.85
N LYS A 254 17.32 2.53 -3.40
CA LYS A 254 18.33 1.47 -3.55
C LYS A 254 18.71 0.86 -2.21
N TYR A 255 18.85 1.68 -1.17
CA TYR A 255 19.15 1.20 0.18
C TYR A 255 18.07 0.26 0.72
N ARG A 256 16.79 0.56 0.45
CA ARG A 256 15.65 -0.30 0.80
C ARG A 256 15.52 -1.54 -0.10
N GLY A 257 16.49 -1.80 -0.98
CA GLY A 257 16.42 -2.88 -1.98
C GLY A 257 15.37 -2.62 -3.06
N LYS A 258 15.01 -1.35 -3.26
CA LYS A 258 14.01 -0.84 -4.19
C LYS A 258 14.69 0.04 -5.25
N ARG A 259 13.91 0.73 -6.07
CA ARG A 259 14.34 1.71 -7.08
C ARG A 259 13.32 2.85 -7.15
N LEU A 260 13.59 3.89 -7.94
CA LEU A 260 12.54 4.84 -8.33
C LEU A 260 11.64 4.19 -9.40
N PRO A 261 10.34 4.54 -9.47
CA PRO A 261 9.50 4.16 -10.59
C PRO A 261 9.97 4.86 -11.87
N THR A 262 9.78 4.20 -13.00
CA THR A 262 9.86 4.90 -14.30
C THR A 262 8.67 5.86 -14.46
N GLU A 263 8.79 6.84 -15.36
CA GLU A 263 7.66 7.72 -15.71
C GLU A 263 6.44 6.90 -16.16
N ALA A 264 6.67 5.90 -17.01
CA ALA A 264 5.62 5.04 -17.54
C ALA A 264 4.96 4.19 -16.44
N GLU A 265 5.74 3.60 -15.52
CA GLU A 265 5.20 2.87 -14.37
C GLU A 265 4.41 3.79 -13.45
N TRP A 266 4.91 4.98 -13.16
CA TRP A 266 4.23 5.95 -12.31
C TRP A 266 2.89 6.37 -12.92
N GLU A 267 2.88 6.72 -14.22
CA GLU A 267 1.64 7.13 -14.89
C GLU A 267 0.65 5.98 -14.97
N TYR A 268 1.11 4.77 -15.31
CA TYR A 268 0.25 3.58 -15.30
C TYR A 268 -0.33 3.30 -13.91
N ALA A 269 0.46 3.41 -12.84
CA ALA A 269 -0.01 3.24 -11.47
C ALA A 269 -1.07 4.26 -11.08
N ALA A 270 -0.99 5.50 -11.61
CA ALA A 270 -1.96 6.55 -11.38
C ALA A 270 -3.27 6.30 -12.15
N ARG A 271 -3.21 6.18 -13.48
CA ARG A 271 -4.41 6.26 -14.34
C ARG A 271 -4.87 4.94 -14.96
N GLY A 272 -4.01 3.92 -14.92
CA GLY A 272 -4.32 2.54 -15.29
C GLY A 272 -4.63 2.29 -16.75
N PRO A 273 -5.08 1.06 -17.10
CA PRO A 273 -5.34 0.65 -18.48
C PRO A 273 -6.46 1.43 -19.16
N ASN A 274 -7.29 2.15 -18.38
CA ASN A 274 -8.36 3.00 -18.90
C ASN A 274 -7.91 4.44 -19.18
N SER A 275 -6.66 4.79 -18.88
CA SER A 275 -6.08 6.12 -19.12
C SER A 275 -6.96 7.26 -18.57
N TYR A 276 -7.40 7.14 -17.31
CA TYR A 276 -8.21 8.17 -16.66
C TYR A 276 -7.52 9.55 -16.61
N LYS A 277 -8.33 10.62 -16.55
CA LYS A 277 -7.84 12.01 -16.46
C LYS A 277 -7.11 12.28 -15.14
N TYR A 278 -7.59 11.68 -14.04
CA TYR A 278 -7.03 11.77 -12.70
C TYR A 278 -6.85 10.36 -12.11
N PRO A 279 -6.10 10.19 -11.01
CA PRO A 279 -5.89 8.88 -10.39
C PRO A 279 -7.19 8.13 -10.05
N TRP A 280 -8.21 8.87 -9.62
CA TRP A 280 -9.53 8.36 -9.22
C TRP A 280 -10.53 8.24 -10.36
N GLY A 281 -10.23 8.72 -11.56
CA GLY A 281 -11.16 8.70 -12.70
C GLY A 281 -11.20 9.99 -13.49
N ASN A 282 -12.35 10.28 -14.10
CA ASN A 282 -12.55 11.46 -14.94
C ASN A 282 -13.33 12.59 -14.25
N GLU A 283 -13.65 12.43 -12.96
CA GLU A 283 -14.31 13.44 -12.15
C GLU A 283 -13.32 14.54 -11.79
N GLU A 284 -13.72 15.81 -11.97
CA GLU A 284 -12.91 16.96 -11.57
C GLU A 284 -12.70 16.95 -10.04
N PRO A 285 -11.46 17.20 -9.56
CA PRO A 285 -11.19 17.22 -8.13
C PRO A 285 -11.82 18.42 -7.44
N ASP A 286 -12.40 18.16 -6.28
CA ASP A 286 -12.55 19.13 -5.20
C ASP A 286 -11.50 18.86 -4.09
N SER A 287 -11.52 19.66 -3.03
CA SER A 287 -10.59 19.54 -1.89
C SER A 287 -10.72 18.22 -1.09
N THR A 288 -11.64 17.33 -1.45
CA THR A 288 -11.79 15.99 -0.84
C THR A 288 -11.05 14.90 -1.62
N PHE A 289 -10.63 15.17 -2.85
CA PHE A 289 -9.94 14.21 -3.72
C PHE A 289 -8.44 14.21 -3.52
N ALA A 290 -7.82 15.38 -3.37
CA ALA A 290 -6.38 15.54 -3.39
C ALA A 290 -5.97 16.82 -2.68
N ASN A 291 -4.70 16.89 -2.26
CA ASN A 291 -4.08 18.11 -1.74
C ASN A 291 -3.43 18.91 -2.87
N PHE A 292 -4.16 19.86 -3.43
CA PHE A 292 -3.70 20.72 -4.51
C PHE A 292 -4.22 22.14 -4.29
N CYS A 293 -3.69 23.10 -5.05
CA CYS A 293 -4.14 24.47 -4.91
C CYS A 293 -5.39 24.74 -5.75
N SER A 294 -6.56 24.64 -5.12
CA SER A 294 -7.86 24.92 -5.78
C SER A 294 -8.07 26.38 -6.20
N THR A 295 -7.19 27.29 -5.79
CA THR A 295 -7.31 28.75 -5.98
C THR A 295 -6.02 29.44 -6.44
N CYS A 296 -4.97 28.71 -6.83
CA CYS A 296 -3.68 29.30 -7.19
C CYS A 296 -3.69 29.91 -8.60
N VAL A 297 -3.35 31.19 -8.68
CA VAL A 297 -2.96 31.88 -9.92
C VAL A 297 -1.44 32.09 -9.91
N VAL A 298 -0.86 32.03 -11.10
CA VAL A 298 0.56 32.23 -11.44
C VAL A 298 1.18 33.42 -10.71
N VAL A 299 2.37 33.19 -10.13
CA VAL A 299 3.23 34.21 -9.51
C VAL A 299 3.40 35.41 -10.46
N GLY A 300 3.11 36.63 -9.98
CA GLY A 300 3.35 37.88 -10.71
C GLY A 300 2.13 38.74 -11.02
N LYS A 301 0.93 38.38 -10.55
CA LYS A 301 -0.28 39.23 -10.65
C LYS A 301 -0.62 39.92 -9.32
N THR A 302 -1.05 41.17 -9.40
CA THR A 302 -1.58 42.01 -8.32
C THR A 302 -3.02 41.62 -7.94
N ALA A 303 -3.47 42.03 -6.76
CA ALA A 303 -4.86 41.85 -6.29
C ALA A 303 -5.91 42.36 -7.29
N GLU A 304 -5.57 43.43 -8.02
CA GLU A 304 -6.45 44.07 -8.98
C GLU A 304 -6.59 43.22 -10.26
N GLU A 305 -5.48 42.66 -10.75
CA GLU A 305 -5.46 41.70 -11.86
C GLU A 305 -6.17 40.38 -11.53
N CYS A 306 -6.15 39.99 -10.25
CA CYS A 306 -6.90 38.85 -9.72
C CYS A 306 -8.42 39.06 -9.79
N SER A 307 -8.92 40.23 -9.36
CA SER A 307 -10.35 40.55 -9.28
C SER A 307 -11.06 40.66 -10.64
N GLN A 308 -10.29 40.81 -11.72
CA GLN A 308 -10.80 40.89 -13.10
C GLN A 308 -10.77 39.53 -13.83
N SER A 309 -10.19 38.49 -13.22
CA SER A 309 -10.10 37.17 -13.83
C SER A 309 -11.37 36.35 -13.57
N ASN A 310 -12.07 35.97 -14.63
CA ASN A 310 -13.20 35.02 -14.57
C ASN A 310 -12.72 33.56 -14.39
N ALA A 311 -11.66 33.33 -13.61
CA ALA A 311 -11.11 32.01 -13.36
C ALA A 311 -12.09 31.18 -12.49
N PRO A 312 -12.53 29.99 -12.93
CA PRO A 312 -13.32 29.10 -12.09
C PRO A 312 -12.49 28.69 -10.87
N GLY A 313 -12.91 29.11 -9.67
CA GLY A 313 -12.21 28.80 -8.40
C GLY A 313 -11.80 30.02 -7.57
N GLY A 314 -11.78 31.23 -8.15
CA GLY A 314 -11.35 32.45 -7.44
C GLY A 314 -9.83 32.59 -7.30
N CYS A 315 -9.37 33.83 -7.10
CA CYS A 315 -7.94 34.17 -7.01
C CYS A 315 -7.51 34.22 -5.53
N VAL A 316 -6.50 33.43 -5.13
CA VAL A 316 -5.82 33.63 -3.84
C VAL A 316 -4.45 34.24 -4.08
N ILE A 317 -4.21 35.38 -3.43
CA ILE A 317 -2.90 36.00 -3.32
C ILE A 317 -2.13 35.20 -2.28
N ILE A 318 -1.03 34.56 -2.68
CA ILE A 318 -0.06 34.04 -1.72
C ILE A 318 0.59 35.27 -1.08
N THR A 319 0.03 35.74 0.02
CA THR A 319 0.72 36.72 0.86
C THR A 319 1.66 35.92 1.74
N ASP A 320 2.97 36.13 1.56
CA ASP A 320 4.04 35.53 2.36
C ASP A 320 4.02 35.95 3.85
N ASP A 321 2.86 36.33 4.41
CA ASP A 321 2.68 36.70 5.80
C ASP A 321 1.88 35.64 6.59
N PRO A 322 2.57 34.64 7.17
CA PRO A 322 1.96 33.62 8.02
C PRO A 322 1.33 34.17 9.32
N ALA A 323 1.46 35.46 9.64
CA ALA A 323 0.81 36.06 10.81
C ALA A 323 -0.65 36.46 10.56
N SER A 324 -1.09 36.53 9.30
CA SER A 324 -2.37 37.13 8.94
C SER A 324 -3.54 36.15 8.78
N ASN A 325 -3.27 34.85 8.54
CA ASN A 325 -4.33 33.86 8.37
C ASN A 325 -3.92 32.46 8.88
N PRO A 326 -4.29 32.09 10.13
CA PRO A 326 -4.00 30.77 10.70
C PRO A 326 -4.79 29.61 10.05
N ASN A 327 -5.65 29.88 9.06
CA ASN A 327 -6.44 28.88 8.33
C ASN A 327 -6.10 28.80 6.83
N ASP A 328 -4.96 29.34 6.40
CA ASP A 328 -4.54 29.31 5.00
C ASP A 328 -3.79 28.01 4.67
N TYR A 329 -4.53 27.02 4.15
CA TYR A 329 -4.04 25.67 3.86
C TYR A 329 -3.38 25.53 2.47
N THR A 330 -3.29 26.60 1.67
CA THR A 330 -2.66 26.51 0.35
C THR A 330 -1.14 26.51 0.49
N GLY A 331 -0.56 25.32 0.58
CA GLY A 331 0.88 25.14 0.45
C GLY A 331 1.58 24.25 1.46
N LEU A 332 0.83 23.47 2.21
CA LEU A 332 1.37 22.53 3.17
C LEU A 332 1.09 21.12 2.68
N THR A 333 2.11 20.27 2.66
CA THR A 333 1.89 18.83 2.50
C THR A 333 0.98 18.33 3.61
N ILE A 334 0.22 17.27 3.33
CA ILE A 334 -0.57 16.54 4.32
C ILE A 334 -0.03 15.12 4.45
N LYS A 335 -0.51 14.40 5.47
CA LYS A 335 -0.14 12.99 5.65
C LYS A 335 -0.60 12.19 4.43
N PRO A 336 0.25 11.36 3.83
CA PRO A 336 -0.18 10.51 2.72
C PRO A 336 -1.39 9.66 3.10
N GLY A 337 -2.34 9.52 2.18
CA GLY A 337 -3.58 8.80 2.37
C GLY A 337 -4.65 9.54 3.17
N SER A 338 -4.50 10.84 3.39
CA SER A 338 -5.52 11.65 4.08
C SER A 338 -6.81 11.77 3.27
N HIS A 339 -6.75 11.64 1.94
CA HIS A 339 -7.91 11.65 1.06
C HIS A 339 -8.26 10.23 0.61
N GLU A 340 -9.35 9.67 1.14
CA GLU A 340 -9.77 8.30 0.76
C GLU A 340 -10.14 8.16 -0.72
N LYS A 341 -10.59 9.27 -1.33
CA LYS A 341 -10.95 9.34 -2.76
C LYS A 341 -9.75 9.44 -3.70
N ASP A 342 -8.55 9.73 -3.19
CA ASP A 342 -7.31 9.86 -4.00
C ASP A 342 -6.72 8.52 -4.43
N LYS A 343 -7.48 7.45 -4.25
CA LYS A 343 -6.97 6.10 -4.48
C LYS A 343 -6.98 5.81 -5.97
N SER A 344 -5.80 5.54 -6.53
CA SER A 344 -5.65 5.07 -7.89
C SER A 344 -6.31 3.70 -8.11
N TRP A 345 -6.49 3.31 -9.37
CA TRP A 345 -7.03 1.98 -9.72
C TRP A 345 -6.21 0.81 -9.13
N ALA A 346 -4.90 1.01 -8.93
CA ALA A 346 -3.99 0.03 -8.34
C ALA A 346 -3.91 0.12 -6.81
N GLY A 347 -4.57 1.12 -6.22
CA GLY A 347 -4.63 1.33 -4.79
C GLY A 347 -3.51 2.18 -4.20
N VAL A 348 -2.85 2.97 -5.05
CA VAL A 348 -1.83 3.95 -4.68
C VAL A 348 -2.51 5.27 -4.32
N TYR A 349 -2.03 5.96 -3.29
CA TYR A 349 -2.59 7.24 -2.82
C TYR A 349 -1.69 8.41 -3.20
N ASP A 350 -2.27 9.61 -3.22
CA ASP A 350 -1.54 10.88 -3.39
C ASP A 350 -0.78 10.93 -4.72
N MET A 351 -1.33 10.31 -5.77
CA MET A 351 -0.74 10.37 -7.10
C MET A 351 -1.09 11.70 -7.80
N GLY A 352 -2.04 12.48 -7.27
CA GLY A 352 -2.32 13.84 -7.73
C GLY A 352 -2.19 14.83 -6.57
N GLY A 353 -1.26 15.79 -6.67
CA GLY A 353 -1.02 16.78 -5.63
C GLY A 353 -0.02 16.33 -4.57
N ASN A 354 -0.14 16.90 -3.38
CA ASN A 354 0.75 16.76 -2.22
C ASN A 354 2.22 17.15 -2.50
N VAL A 355 3.03 16.25 -3.08
CA VAL A 355 4.37 16.56 -3.59
C VAL A 355 4.57 16.05 -5.01
N SER A 356 5.42 16.75 -5.77
CA SER A 356 5.86 16.28 -7.07
C SER A 356 6.87 15.17 -6.88
N GLU A 357 6.71 14.08 -7.60
CA GLU A 357 7.46 12.85 -7.34
C GLU A 357 8.52 12.58 -8.39
N ILE A 358 9.74 12.37 -7.91
CA ILE A 358 10.90 12.04 -8.75
C ILE A 358 10.74 10.63 -9.34
N THR A 359 10.93 10.52 -10.65
CA THR A 359 11.00 9.24 -11.39
C THR A 359 12.45 8.91 -11.77
N SER A 360 12.69 7.71 -12.33
CA SER A 360 14.02 7.31 -12.83
C SER A 360 14.37 7.89 -14.20
N ASP A 361 13.41 8.50 -14.89
CA ASP A 361 13.54 8.91 -16.29
C ASP A 361 14.12 10.32 -16.40
N TRP A 362 15.00 10.48 -17.39
CA TRP A 362 15.70 11.72 -17.65
C TRP A 362 15.38 12.23 -19.05
N LEU A 363 15.10 13.53 -19.17
CA LEU A 363 15.17 14.25 -20.43
C LEU A 363 16.58 14.81 -20.59
N LYS A 364 17.28 14.31 -21.61
CA LYS A 364 18.59 14.84 -21.96
C LYS A 364 18.44 16.23 -22.52
N LYS A 365 19.44 17.06 -22.25
CA LYS A 365 19.52 18.41 -22.83
C LYS A 365 19.33 18.42 -24.35
N GLU A 366 19.98 17.50 -25.06
CA GLU A 366 19.94 17.44 -26.54
C GLU A 366 18.52 17.20 -27.08
N ASP A 367 17.75 16.36 -26.39
CA ASP A 367 16.36 16.07 -26.74
C ASP A 367 15.44 17.27 -26.45
N LEU A 368 15.73 18.01 -25.37
CA LEU A 368 15.05 19.27 -25.05
C LEU A 368 15.35 20.36 -26.09
N ASP A 369 16.61 20.50 -26.51
CA ASP A 369 17.03 21.43 -27.56
C ASP A 369 16.39 21.08 -28.92
N ALA A 370 16.29 19.79 -29.24
CA ALA A 370 15.60 19.33 -30.46
C ALA A 370 14.09 19.61 -30.41
N LYS A 371 13.45 19.42 -29.24
CA LYS A 371 12.04 19.75 -28.99
C LYS A 371 11.76 21.26 -29.05
N LYS A 372 12.67 22.10 -28.54
CA LYS A 372 12.60 23.57 -28.68
C LYS A 372 12.55 23.99 -30.15
N ASN A 373 13.33 23.32 -31.00
CA ASN A 373 13.41 23.62 -32.43
C ASN A 373 12.26 23.05 -33.27
N SER A 374 11.49 22.06 -32.77
CA SER A 374 10.52 21.32 -33.59
C SER A 374 9.06 21.83 -33.52
N ALA A 375 8.68 22.63 -32.52
CA ALA A 375 7.30 23.18 -32.47
C ALA A 375 7.14 24.45 -31.61
N TYR A 376 8.13 24.78 -30.76
CA TYR A 376 7.96 25.70 -29.64
C TYR A 376 7.78 27.18 -30.03
N MET A 377 8.39 27.63 -31.14
CA MET A 377 8.34 29.05 -31.54
C MET A 377 7.30 29.37 -32.62
N ASN A 378 6.76 28.36 -33.31
CA ASN A 378 5.86 28.61 -34.45
C ASN A 378 4.37 28.62 -34.09
N ALA A 379 4.00 28.21 -32.88
CA ALA A 379 2.59 28.04 -32.50
C ALA A 379 2.03 29.11 -31.56
N GLY A 380 2.84 30.04 -31.03
CA GLY A 380 2.36 31.08 -30.10
C GLY A 380 1.62 30.55 -28.86
N HIS A 381 1.78 29.26 -28.54
CA HIS A 381 1.21 28.66 -27.35
C HIS A 381 2.14 28.95 -26.18
N GLU A 382 1.70 29.83 -25.29
CA GLU A 382 2.22 29.94 -23.92
C GLU A 382 1.93 28.61 -23.21
N GLY A 383 2.81 27.61 -23.45
CA GLY A 383 2.81 26.38 -22.68
C GLY A 383 2.94 26.73 -21.20
N HIS A 384 2.06 26.16 -20.39
CA HIS A 384 1.99 26.38 -18.95
C HIS A 384 3.26 25.91 -18.20
N THR A 385 4.13 25.17 -18.87
CA THR A 385 5.53 24.95 -18.49
C THR A 385 6.40 26.13 -18.96
N ASN A 386 6.53 27.15 -18.12
CA ASN A 386 7.54 28.20 -18.32
C ASN A 386 8.94 27.60 -18.09
N TYR A 387 9.51 26.93 -19.10
CA TYR A 387 10.92 26.57 -19.10
C TYR A 387 11.71 27.86 -19.07
N THR A 388 12.36 28.15 -17.94
CA THR A 388 13.30 29.28 -17.93
C THR A 388 14.56 28.85 -18.68
N GLU A 389 15.13 29.74 -19.50
CA GLU A 389 16.39 29.50 -20.24
C GLU A 389 17.52 28.82 -19.43
N PRO A 390 17.67 29.05 -18.10
CA PRO A 390 18.64 28.32 -17.27
C PRO A 390 18.35 26.83 -17.10
N ASP A 391 17.08 26.41 -17.07
CA ASP A 391 16.67 25.03 -16.82
C ASP A 391 17.09 24.10 -17.98
N LEU A 392 17.29 24.62 -19.19
CA LEU A 392 17.61 23.82 -20.38
C LEU A 392 19.11 23.55 -20.57
N LYS A 393 19.96 23.85 -19.58
CA LYS A 393 21.43 23.72 -19.71
C LYS A 393 22.00 22.39 -19.21
N VAL A 394 21.20 21.61 -18.49
CA VAL A 394 21.58 20.34 -17.86
C VAL A 394 20.48 19.30 -18.07
N ASP A 395 20.83 18.02 -17.89
CA ASP A 395 19.86 16.94 -17.91
C ASP A 395 18.80 17.15 -16.82
N GLN A 396 17.57 16.78 -17.13
CA GLN A 396 16.40 16.99 -16.26
C GLN A 396 15.82 15.65 -15.85
N VAL A 397 15.59 15.44 -14.56
CA VAL A 397 14.77 14.30 -14.11
C VAL A 397 13.29 14.66 -14.25
N ILE A 398 12.49 13.66 -14.60
CA ILE A 398 11.04 13.80 -14.74
C ILE A 398 10.38 13.70 -13.37
N LEU A 399 9.55 14.71 -13.06
CA LEU A 399 8.66 14.75 -11.92
C LEU A 399 7.21 14.51 -12.37
N LYS A 400 6.43 13.77 -11.57
CA LYS A 400 5.02 13.51 -11.84
C LYS A 400 4.11 13.93 -10.67
N GLY A 401 2.81 14.01 -10.93
CA GLY A 401 1.75 14.17 -9.92
C GLY A 401 1.40 15.60 -9.50
N GLY A 402 2.20 16.61 -9.85
CA GLY A 402 1.98 17.97 -9.36
C GLY A 402 2.28 18.07 -7.86
N ASN A 403 1.83 19.11 -7.16
CA ASN A 403 2.09 19.26 -5.72
C ASN A 403 1.00 20.13 -5.07
N SER A 404 1.10 20.35 -3.76
CA SER A 404 0.13 21.17 -2.99
C SER A 404 -0.02 22.62 -3.46
N TRP A 405 0.95 23.18 -4.20
CA TRP A 405 0.84 24.51 -4.82
C TRP A 405 0.33 24.47 -6.26
N ALA A 406 0.19 23.29 -6.84
CA ALA A 406 -0.18 23.13 -8.22
C ALA A 406 -1.70 23.26 -8.38
N PRO A 407 -2.22 24.03 -9.36
CA PRO A 407 -3.63 24.02 -9.68
C PRO A 407 -4.05 22.68 -10.27
N THR A 408 -5.36 22.42 -10.29
CA THR A 408 -6.01 21.18 -10.77
C THR A 408 -5.48 20.67 -12.11
N TYR A 409 -5.06 21.59 -12.98
CA TYR A 409 -4.50 21.23 -14.27
C TYR A 409 -3.24 20.36 -14.16
N TYR A 410 -2.30 20.69 -13.28
CA TYR A 410 -0.98 20.03 -13.18
C TYR A 410 -0.94 18.78 -12.31
N ILE A 411 -2.07 18.40 -11.71
CA ILE A 411 -2.18 17.13 -10.97
C ILE A 411 -2.73 15.98 -11.85
N ARG A 412 -2.86 16.23 -13.17
CA ARG A 412 -3.19 15.19 -14.15
C ARG A 412 -1.98 14.26 -14.33
N PRO A 413 -2.15 12.92 -14.29
CA PRO A 413 -1.03 12.00 -14.42
C PRO A 413 -0.26 12.06 -15.74
N ALA A 414 -0.88 12.54 -16.83
CA ALA A 414 -0.24 12.69 -18.14
C ALA A 414 0.83 13.80 -18.14
N ILE A 415 0.67 14.83 -17.31
CA ILE A 415 1.63 15.94 -17.22
C ILE A 415 2.91 15.44 -16.54
N HIS A 416 4.03 16.03 -16.95
CA HIS A 416 5.24 16.02 -16.16
C HIS A 416 5.79 17.42 -15.88
N SER A 417 6.64 17.51 -14.88
CA SER A 417 7.46 18.68 -14.60
C SER A 417 8.93 18.26 -14.61
N LEU A 418 9.84 19.22 -14.78
CA LEU A 418 11.26 18.93 -14.86
C LEU A 418 12.00 19.46 -13.64
N LEU A 419 12.97 18.69 -13.16
CA LEU A 419 13.90 19.08 -12.11
C LEU A 419 15.35 18.96 -12.63
N PRO A 420 16.13 20.06 -12.64
CA PRO A 420 17.53 20.01 -13.06
C PRO A 420 18.39 19.07 -12.22
N ASP A 421 19.37 18.42 -12.86
CA ASP A 421 20.34 17.59 -12.15
C ASP A 421 21.01 18.34 -10.98
N GLY A 422 21.16 17.66 -9.85
CA GLY A 422 21.72 18.20 -8.62
C GLY A 422 20.86 19.26 -7.91
N SER A 423 19.69 19.61 -8.43
CA SER A 423 18.80 20.60 -7.82
C SER A 423 17.72 19.97 -6.92
N SER A 424 17.04 20.81 -6.14
CA SER A 424 15.88 20.42 -5.33
C SER A 424 14.82 21.54 -5.36
N ARG A 425 13.55 21.19 -5.12
CA ARG A 425 12.42 22.12 -5.08
C ARG A 425 11.52 21.86 -3.88
N ALA A 426 10.88 22.91 -3.37
CA ALA A 426 10.28 22.90 -2.03
C ALA A 426 9.09 21.96 -1.84
N ALA A 427 8.38 21.60 -2.90
CA ALA A 427 7.30 20.62 -2.86
C ALA A 427 7.62 19.37 -3.70
N THR A 428 8.89 18.98 -3.72
CA THR A 428 9.37 17.77 -4.42
C THR A 428 9.78 16.69 -3.43
N GLY A 429 9.18 15.52 -3.55
CA GLY A 429 9.48 14.31 -2.81
C GLY A 429 9.57 13.12 -3.76
N PHE A 430 9.29 11.91 -3.27
CA PHE A 430 9.37 10.69 -4.07
C PHE A 430 8.69 9.49 -3.39
N ARG A 431 8.46 8.44 -4.17
CA ARG A 431 8.11 7.09 -3.71
C ARG A 431 9.00 6.05 -4.40
N CYS A 432 9.13 4.87 -3.83
CA CYS A 432 9.93 3.80 -4.42
C CYS A 432 9.07 2.78 -5.18
N ALA A 433 9.70 2.04 -6.09
CA ALA A 433 9.17 0.89 -6.83
C ALA A 433 10.10 -0.33 -6.70
N TYR A 434 9.61 -1.51 -7.08
CA TYR A 434 10.35 -2.78 -7.13
C TYR A 434 10.07 -3.48 -8.45
#